data_AF-A0A7S0A5K3-F1
#
_entry.id   AF-A0A7S0A5K3-F1
#
_cell.length_a   1.000
_cell.length_b   1.000
_cell.length_c   1.000
_cell.angle_alpha   90.00
_cell.angle_beta   90.00
_cell.angle_gamma   90.00
#
_symmetry.space_group_name_H-M   'P 1'
#
loop_
_entity.id
_entity.type
_entity.pdbx_description
1 polymer ?
#
loop_
_entity_poly.entity_id
_entity_poly.type
_entity_poly.pdbx_seq_one_letter_code
_entity_poly.pdbx_strand_id
1 'polypeptide(L)'
;QVWPSSCVSQQRQTCATPVLLKLFTMGACDSKEGPKVVVEGEQVSAERPVSGRCPLGHGTVYAAPYPGYVHGKNPAICAKGCVPMLDPYPGESVREKLLREAREYQYLLQIEKGRPEEALEKRMKEIEEEVAATGTYTQTFEEIEHGARVGWRNAPKCSNRKFWNELVCFDRRDATTNEAMWKATLEHLEVNVKCGVSKAFMTIFPAAHPETGKGPRIWNMQVLRYASYIDGNCKVVGDPANLAFTDMLKARFGWEPQEGVPNQILPTVVQAVGEEPQLFQAPEPYIPRVRIWHPNHPFLSDMNIEWYGIPAVAMLDLQIGGLTYTCPLFNGWYTSYEILRDLTDTTRLNLMPAVATKLGLDIQNDSTLWKDEVMA
;
A
#
# COMPACT_ATOMS: atom_id res chain seq x y z
N GLN A 1 38.72 -3.63 10.65
CA GLN A 1 39.15 -2.71 9.58
C GLN A 1 38.21 -1.52 9.59
N VAL A 2 38.77 -0.35 9.88
CA VAL A 2 38.05 0.91 10.12
C VAL A 2 37.82 1.61 8.78
N TRP A 3 36.58 2.03 8.48
CA TRP A 3 36.28 2.87 7.33
C TRP A 3 36.11 4.33 7.80
N PRO A 4 36.78 5.30 7.14
CA PRO A 4 36.78 6.68 7.59
C PRO A 4 35.58 7.47 7.09
N SER A 5 35.12 8.35 7.96
CA SER A 5 34.22 9.48 7.75
C SER A 5 34.90 10.61 6.99
N SER A 6 34.28 11.12 5.90
CA SER A 6 34.37 12.54 5.50
C SER A 6 33.48 12.83 4.28
N CYS A 7 32.47 13.68 4.45
CA CYS A 7 32.32 14.91 3.65
C CYS A 7 31.15 15.74 4.19
N VAL A 8 31.49 16.71 5.03
CA VAL A 8 30.68 17.88 5.37
C VAL A 8 31.45 19.10 4.89
N SER A 9 30.86 19.89 3.98
CA SER A 9 31.17 21.30 3.78
C SER A 9 29.90 21.97 3.26
N GLN A 10 29.17 22.66 4.14
CA GLN A 10 29.23 24.12 4.32
C GLN A 10 28.55 24.90 3.17
N GLN A 11 27.35 25.41 3.46
CA GLN A 11 27.00 26.79 3.18
C GLN A 11 26.03 27.28 4.26
N ARG A 12 26.51 28.25 5.06
CA ARG A 12 25.73 29.07 6.00
C ARG A 12 25.91 30.53 5.60
N GLN A 13 24.96 31.33 6.08
CA GLN A 13 24.84 32.80 6.13
C GLN A 13 23.97 33.38 5.01
N THR A 14 23.01 34.28 5.23
CA THR A 14 22.50 35.07 6.39
C THR A 14 21.21 35.73 5.87
N CYS A 15 20.14 35.96 6.63
CA CYS A 15 19.95 37.16 7.44
C CYS A 15 18.63 37.04 8.23
N ALA A 16 18.67 37.47 9.48
CA ALA A 16 17.52 37.68 10.36
C ALA A 16 17.13 39.17 10.37
N THR A 17 15.83 39.50 10.37
CA THR A 17 15.20 40.39 11.36
C THR A 17 13.65 40.39 11.21
N PRO A 18 12.90 40.68 12.29
CA PRO A 18 11.49 40.32 12.48
C PRO A 18 10.53 41.51 12.25
N VAL A 19 9.25 41.23 11.93
CA VAL A 19 8.18 42.23 12.05
C VAL A 19 6.87 41.61 12.54
N LEU A 20 6.59 41.87 13.81
CA LEU A 20 5.32 42.26 14.46
C LEU A 20 3.97 41.72 13.97
N LEU A 21 3.32 41.04 14.92
CA LEU A 21 1.87 40.94 15.15
C LEU A 21 1.11 42.24 14.81
N LYS A 22 0.02 42.10 14.04
CA LYS A 22 -1.17 42.95 14.19
C LYS A 22 -2.42 42.07 14.20
N LEU A 23 -3.02 41.99 15.38
CA LEU A 23 -4.42 41.65 15.60
C LEU A 23 -5.29 42.66 14.85
N PHE A 24 -6.22 42.16 14.03
CA PHE A 24 -7.48 42.84 13.76
C PHE A 24 -8.61 41.83 13.92
N THR A 25 -9.42 42.06 14.94
CA THR A 25 -10.74 41.47 15.13
C THR A 25 -11.79 42.20 14.31
N MET A 26 -12.87 41.45 14.02
CA MET A 26 -14.22 41.85 13.60
C MET A 26 -14.54 41.85 12.10
N GLY A 27 -15.58 41.08 11.77
CA GLY A 27 -16.33 41.20 10.52
C GLY A 27 -17.00 39.90 10.09
N ALA A 28 -17.94 39.39 10.87
CA ALA A 28 -18.91 38.42 10.33
C ALA A 28 -19.74 39.15 9.25
N CYS A 29 -19.70 38.66 8.02
CA CYS A 29 -20.69 39.01 7.01
C CYS A 29 -20.86 37.84 6.05
N ASP A 30 -22.02 37.18 6.18
CA ASP A 30 -22.60 36.29 5.20
C ASP A 30 -22.67 36.98 3.83
N SER A 31 -21.97 36.42 2.84
CA SER A 31 -22.41 36.50 1.45
C SER A 31 -21.83 35.32 0.68
N LYS A 32 -22.67 34.29 0.57
CA LYS A 32 -22.58 33.29 -0.50
C LYS A 32 -22.81 34.05 -1.81
N GLU A 33 -21.79 34.16 -2.65
CA GLU A 33 -21.87 34.00 -4.12
C GLU A 33 -20.49 34.32 -4.72
N GLY A 34 -19.77 33.27 -5.14
CA GLY A 34 -18.63 33.40 -6.04
C GLY A 34 -19.09 33.68 -7.48
N PRO A 35 -18.20 34.17 -8.36
CA PRO A 35 -18.57 34.64 -9.69
C PRO A 35 -19.13 33.51 -10.56
N LYS A 36 -20.35 33.72 -11.09
CA LYS A 36 -21.00 32.84 -12.07
C LYS A 36 -20.38 33.08 -13.45
N VAL A 37 -19.64 32.11 -13.95
CA VAL A 37 -19.30 32.02 -15.38
C VAL A 37 -20.53 31.44 -16.08
N VAL A 38 -21.20 32.26 -16.88
CA VAL A 38 -22.30 31.82 -17.75
C VAL A 38 -21.65 31.24 -19.00
N VAL A 39 -21.75 29.92 -19.16
CA VAL A 39 -21.52 29.24 -20.43
C VAL A 39 -22.90 28.90 -20.98
N GLU A 40 -23.36 29.66 -21.97
CA GLU A 40 -24.57 29.32 -22.72
C GLU A 40 -24.25 28.21 -23.72
N GLY A 41 -25.06 27.14 -23.68
CA GLY A 41 -25.24 26.23 -24.80
C GLY A 41 -24.39 24.96 -24.82
N GLU A 42 -24.59 24.07 -23.86
CA GLU A 42 -24.63 22.62 -24.12
C GLU A 42 -25.31 21.90 -22.96
N GLN A 43 -26.44 21.22 -23.25
CA GLN A 43 -27.11 20.36 -22.30
C GLN A 43 -26.29 19.06 -22.13
N VAL A 44 -25.62 18.90 -20.99
CA VAL A 44 -25.35 17.59 -20.41
C VAL A 44 -25.66 17.63 -18.90
N SER A 45 -26.25 16.54 -18.44
CA SER A 45 -27.21 16.43 -17.36
C SER A 45 -26.70 16.58 -15.92
N ALA A 46 -27.65 16.95 -15.07
CA ALA A 46 -27.70 16.95 -13.61
C ALA A 46 -26.90 15.84 -12.89
N GLU A 47 -26.13 16.29 -11.90
CA GLU A 47 -25.86 15.66 -10.60
C GLU A 47 -25.71 14.14 -10.58
N ARG A 48 -24.47 13.64 -10.67
CA ARG A 48 -24.13 12.30 -10.18
C ARG A 48 -22.88 12.33 -9.31
N PRO A 49 -22.89 11.62 -8.16
CA PRO A 49 -21.75 11.58 -7.25
C PRO A 49 -20.57 10.93 -7.95
N VAL A 50 -19.40 11.58 -7.89
CA VAL A 50 -18.13 11.04 -8.39
C VAL A 50 -17.96 9.64 -7.80
N SER A 51 -17.92 8.61 -8.64
CA SER A 51 -17.61 7.26 -8.18
C SER A 51 -16.31 7.27 -7.37
N GLY A 52 -16.20 6.45 -6.33
CA GLY A 52 -15.01 6.37 -5.48
C GLY A 52 -13.75 5.81 -6.19
N ARG A 53 -13.67 5.91 -7.53
CA ARG A 53 -12.62 5.40 -8.39
C ARG A 53 -11.96 6.54 -9.16
N CYS A 54 -10.73 6.30 -9.62
CA CYS A 54 -10.01 7.24 -10.47
C CYS A 54 -10.75 7.47 -11.80
N PRO A 55 -11.01 8.72 -12.23
CA PRO A 55 -11.51 9.06 -13.55
C PRO A 55 -10.44 8.86 -14.62
N LEU A 56 -9.18 8.68 -14.23
CA LEU A 56 -8.07 8.32 -15.10
C LEU A 56 -7.99 6.82 -15.35
N GLY A 57 -9.10 6.08 -15.16
CA GLY A 57 -9.24 4.62 -15.22
C GLY A 57 -7.97 3.88 -15.65
N HIS A 58 -7.49 2.98 -14.77
CA HIS A 58 -6.56 1.86 -15.09
C HIS A 58 -5.08 1.97 -14.70
N GLY A 59 -4.91 2.32 -13.44
CA GLY A 59 -3.83 1.82 -12.60
C GLY A 59 -4.26 2.17 -11.20
N THR A 60 -4.90 1.23 -10.50
CA THR A 60 -5.42 1.48 -9.15
C THR A 60 -5.06 0.33 -8.25
N VAL A 61 -4.39 0.65 -7.14
CA VAL A 61 -4.18 -0.28 -6.04
C VAL A 61 -5.23 -0.01 -4.96
N TYR A 62 -5.93 -1.05 -4.52
CA TYR A 62 -6.85 -0.96 -3.38
C TYR A 62 -6.64 -2.11 -2.40
N ALA A 63 -7.02 -1.87 -1.14
CA ALA A 63 -7.06 -2.87 -0.08
C ALA A 63 -8.49 -2.93 0.43
N ALA A 64 -9.18 -4.06 0.24
CA ALA A 64 -10.48 -4.26 0.89
C ALA A 64 -10.31 -4.24 2.42
N PRO A 65 -11.26 -3.67 3.20
CA PRO A 65 -12.55 -3.07 2.81
C PRO A 65 -12.48 -1.56 2.50
N TYR A 66 -11.28 -1.00 2.31
CA TYR A 66 -11.08 0.43 2.21
C TYR A 66 -10.86 0.91 0.76
N PRO A 67 -11.92 1.28 0.01
CA PRO A 67 -11.72 1.95 -1.27
C PRO A 67 -11.01 3.28 -1.01
N GLY A 68 -9.78 3.42 -1.48
CA GLY A 68 -9.05 4.69 -1.37
C GLY A 68 -9.74 5.75 -2.23
N TYR A 69 -9.99 6.94 -1.68
CA TYR A 69 -10.43 8.11 -2.45
C TYR A 69 -9.32 8.58 -3.38
N VAL A 70 -9.41 8.32 -4.68
CA VAL A 70 -8.28 8.49 -5.61
C VAL A 70 -7.94 9.96 -5.93
N HIS A 71 -8.71 10.93 -5.42
CA HIS A 71 -8.43 12.35 -5.61
C HIS A 71 -8.29 13.05 -4.28
N GLY A 72 -7.27 13.91 -4.19
CA GLY A 72 -7.11 14.85 -3.08
C GLY A 72 -8.32 15.80 -2.97
N LYS A 73 -8.16 16.91 -2.23
CA LYS A 73 -9.27 17.81 -1.88
C LYS A 73 -10.13 18.31 -3.07
N ASN A 74 -9.63 18.25 -4.32
CA ASN A 74 -10.36 18.65 -5.54
C ASN A 74 -10.43 17.51 -6.58
N PRO A 75 -11.50 16.70 -6.59
CA PRO A 75 -11.67 15.55 -7.49
C PRO A 75 -11.92 15.86 -8.98
N ALA A 76 -12.15 17.13 -9.34
CA ALA A 76 -12.64 17.50 -10.67
C ALA A 76 -11.56 17.94 -11.68
N ILE A 77 -10.29 18.11 -11.29
CA ILE A 77 -9.30 18.79 -12.15
C ILE A 77 -7.94 18.10 -12.09
N CYS A 78 -7.63 17.28 -13.10
CA CYS A 78 -6.24 16.95 -13.41
C CYS A 78 -5.58 18.16 -14.08
N ALA A 79 -4.45 18.65 -13.55
CA ALA A 79 -3.71 19.78 -14.14
C ALA A 79 -3.16 19.51 -15.56
N LYS A 80 -3.25 18.27 -16.04
CA LYS A 80 -2.88 17.84 -17.40
C LYS A 80 -4.08 17.65 -18.35
N GLY A 81 -5.30 18.09 -17.97
CA GLY A 81 -6.46 18.11 -18.87
C GLY A 81 -7.17 16.77 -19.07
N CYS A 82 -7.01 15.80 -18.16
CA CYS A 82 -7.68 14.51 -18.25
C CYS A 82 -9.17 14.62 -17.89
N VAL A 83 -10.04 14.01 -18.70
CA VAL A 83 -11.50 13.98 -18.50
C VAL A 83 -11.91 12.57 -18.03
N PRO A 84 -12.72 12.43 -16.96
CA PRO A 84 -13.34 11.15 -16.60
C PRO A 84 -14.12 10.58 -17.78
N MET A 85 -13.82 9.35 -18.19
CA MET A 85 -14.75 8.58 -19.03
C MET A 85 -15.86 8.00 -18.14
N LEU A 86 -17.05 7.87 -18.72
CA LEU A 86 -18.34 7.62 -18.06
C LEU A 86 -18.27 6.49 -17.01
N ASP A 87 -19.01 6.67 -15.90
CA ASP A 87 -19.21 5.64 -14.88
C ASP A 87 -19.63 4.29 -15.49
N PRO A 88 -19.36 3.15 -14.82
CA PRO A 88 -19.75 1.82 -15.31
C PRO A 88 -21.21 1.81 -15.76
N TYR A 89 -21.44 1.44 -17.02
CA TYR A 89 -22.76 1.44 -17.61
C TYR A 89 -23.65 0.43 -16.88
N PRO A 90 -24.84 0.81 -16.39
CA PRO A 90 -25.78 -0.13 -15.80
C PRO A 90 -26.11 -1.25 -16.79
N GLY A 91 -25.84 -2.50 -16.41
CA GLY A 91 -26.11 -3.67 -17.24
C GLY A 91 -24.99 -4.10 -18.20
N GLU A 92 -23.81 -3.50 -18.11
CA GLU A 92 -22.63 -3.94 -18.87
C GLU A 92 -22.23 -5.39 -18.52
N SER A 93 -22.04 -6.24 -19.53
CA SER A 93 -21.52 -7.59 -19.36
C SER A 93 -20.05 -7.58 -18.94
N VAL A 94 -19.56 -8.70 -18.38
CA VAL A 94 -18.15 -8.85 -18.00
C VAL A 94 -17.21 -8.58 -19.18
N ARG A 95 -17.59 -9.04 -20.39
CA ARG A 95 -16.82 -8.86 -21.62
C ARG A 95 -16.80 -7.40 -22.07
N GLU A 96 -17.96 -6.73 -22.11
CA GLU A 96 -18.05 -5.32 -22.50
C GLU A 96 -17.20 -4.45 -21.56
N LYS A 97 -17.31 -4.70 -20.25
CA LYS A 97 -16.51 -4.03 -19.23
C LYS A 97 -15.01 -4.25 -19.46
N LEU A 98 -14.59 -5.50 -19.69
CA LEU A 98 -13.18 -5.83 -19.92
C LEU A 98 -12.61 -5.07 -21.13
N LEU A 99 -13.33 -5.06 -22.26
CA LEU A 99 -12.88 -4.39 -23.48
C LEU A 99 -12.87 -2.87 -23.34
N ARG A 100 -13.88 -2.29 -22.69
CA ARG A 100 -13.93 -0.86 -22.39
C ARG A 100 -12.77 -0.44 -21.51
N GLU A 101 -12.55 -1.14 -20.40
CA GLU A 101 -11.46 -0.84 -19.46
C GLU A 101 -10.07 -1.06 -20.12
N ALA A 102 -9.93 -2.08 -20.97
CA ALA A 102 -8.72 -2.28 -21.76
C ALA A 102 -8.45 -1.10 -22.73
N ARG A 103 -9.47 -0.61 -23.46
CA ARG A 103 -9.34 0.53 -24.38
C ARG A 103 -8.96 1.81 -23.65
N GLU A 104 -9.62 2.10 -22.54
CA GLU A 104 -9.31 3.26 -21.69
C GLU A 104 -7.86 3.23 -21.19
N TYR A 105 -7.39 2.06 -20.71
CA TYR A 105 -6.01 1.88 -20.29
C TYR A 105 -5.01 2.06 -21.43
N GLN A 106 -5.26 1.41 -22.57
CA GLN A 106 -4.37 1.45 -23.71
C GLN A 106 -4.24 2.87 -24.26
N TYR A 107 -5.35 3.61 -24.35
CA TYR A 107 -5.34 5.01 -24.78
C TYR A 107 -4.39 5.86 -23.92
N LEU A 108 -4.49 5.73 -22.59
CA LEU A 108 -3.62 6.44 -21.66
C LEU A 108 -2.15 6.02 -21.81
N LEU A 109 -1.88 4.71 -21.89
CA LEU A 109 -0.54 4.18 -22.07
C LEU A 109 0.10 4.72 -23.36
N GLN A 110 -0.62 4.68 -24.49
CA GLN A 110 -0.07 5.16 -25.77
C GLN A 110 0.25 6.66 -25.72
N ILE A 111 -0.63 7.47 -25.11
CA ILE A 111 -0.41 8.91 -24.91
C ILE A 111 0.80 9.17 -24.02
N GLU A 112 0.87 8.52 -22.84
CA GLU A 112 1.99 8.71 -21.90
C GLU A 112 3.33 8.25 -22.51
N LYS A 113 3.30 7.32 -23.48
CA LYS A 113 4.48 6.83 -24.22
C LYS A 113 4.78 7.61 -25.50
N GLY A 114 3.97 8.60 -25.86
CA GLY A 114 4.15 9.38 -27.10
C GLY A 114 4.03 8.54 -28.36
N ARG A 115 3.20 7.49 -28.34
CA ARG A 115 2.97 6.58 -29.47
C ARG A 115 1.80 7.08 -30.33
N PRO A 116 1.80 6.81 -31.63
CA PRO A 116 0.76 7.29 -32.53
C PRO A 116 -0.54 6.48 -32.36
N GLU A 117 -1.66 7.01 -32.83
CA GLU A 117 -3.01 6.42 -32.65
C GLU A 117 -3.13 5.02 -33.27
N GLU A 118 -2.39 4.74 -34.34
CA GLU A 118 -2.36 3.41 -34.96
C GLU A 118 -1.83 2.32 -34.01
N ALA A 119 -1.00 2.69 -33.03
CA ALA A 119 -0.54 1.75 -32.01
C ALA A 119 -1.67 1.30 -31.07
N LEU A 120 -2.60 2.21 -30.75
CA LEU A 120 -3.79 1.90 -29.94
C LEU A 120 -4.68 0.92 -30.69
N GLU A 121 -5.07 1.26 -31.92
CA GLU A 121 -6.01 0.43 -32.69
C GLU A 121 -5.43 -0.95 -33.01
N LYS A 122 -4.13 -1.02 -33.30
CA LYS A 122 -3.43 -2.31 -33.46
C LYS A 122 -3.54 -3.16 -32.18
N ARG A 123 -3.20 -2.59 -31.02
CA ARG A 123 -3.21 -3.32 -29.75
C ARG A 123 -4.63 -3.71 -29.34
N MET A 124 -5.61 -2.83 -29.57
CA MET A 124 -7.02 -3.12 -29.28
C MET A 124 -7.56 -4.28 -30.11
N LYS A 125 -7.18 -4.36 -31.40
CA LYS A 125 -7.55 -5.51 -32.23
C LYS A 125 -7.01 -6.84 -31.66
N GLU A 126 -5.75 -6.87 -31.23
CA GLU A 126 -5.15 -8.06 -30.59
C GLU A 126 -5.91 -8.46 -29.32
N ILE A 127 -6.28 -7.48 -28.49
CA ILE A 127 -7.05 -7.71 -27.26
C ILE A 127 -8.45 -8.24 -27.59
N GLU A 128 -9.16 -7.64 -28.55
CA GLU A 128 -10.50 -8.05 -28.95
C GLU A 128 -10.51 -9.49 -29.48
N GLU A 129 -9.51 -9.87 -30.28
CA GLU A 129 -9.31 -11.22 -30.78
C GLU A 129 -9.04 -12.22 -29.65
N GLU A 130 -8.16 -11.89 -28.69
CA GLU A 130 -7.84 -12.76 -27.54
C GLU A 130 -9.04 -12.93 -26.60
N VAL A 131 -9.78 -11.85 -26.31
CA VAL A 131 -11.00 -11.87 -25.50
C VAL A 131 -12.09 -12.70 -26.18
N ALA A 132 -12.25 -12.59 -27.50
CA ALA A 132 -13.21 -13.41 -28.23
C ALA A 132 -12.86 -14.91 -28.17
N ALA A 133 -11.57 -15.26 -28.16
CA ALA A 133 -11.10 -16.63 -28.14
C ALA A 133 -11.08 -17.27 -26.74
N THR A 134 -10.77 -16.49 -25.70
CA THR A 134 -10.43 -17.03 -24.36
C THR A 134 -11.30 -16.49 -23.22
N GLY A 135 -12.10 -15.44 -23.47
CA GLY A 135 -12.86 -14.73 -22.42
C GLY A 135 -12.02 -13.75 -21.62
N THR A 136 -10.71 -13.63 -21.89
CA THR A 136 -9.80 -12.67 -21.24
C THR A 136 -8.68 -12.24 -22.21
N TYR A 137 -7.71 -11.44 -21.76
CA TYR A 137 -6.52 -11.11 -22.55
C TYR A 137 -5.27 -11.06 -21.68
N THR A 138 -4.11 -11.16 -22.32
CA THR A 138 -2.81 -11.14 -21.66
C THR A 138 -2.12 -9.81 -21.87
N GLN A 139 -1.79 -9.14 -20.77
CA GLN A 139 -1.00 -7.91 -20.82
C GLN A 139 0.49 -8.21 -21.12
N THR A 140 1.14 -7.30 -21.83
CA THR A 140 2.60 -7.30 -21.93
C THR A 140 3.23 -6.88 -20.60
N PHE A 141 4.51 -7.20 -20.39
CA PHE A 141 5.19 -6.75 -19.18
C PHE A 141 5.30 -5.21 -19.10
N GLU A 142 5.45 -4.51 -20.24
CA GLU A 142 5.45 -3.04 -20.27
C GLU A 142 4.11 -2.46 -19.78
N GLU A 143 2.99 -3.06 -20.19
CA GLU A 143 1.66 -2.68 -19.74
C GLU A 143 1.55 -2.85 -18.21
N ILE A 144 1.97 -4.00 -17.69
CA ILE A 144 1.94 -4.27 -16.25
C ILE A 144 2.84 -3.29 -15.48
N GLU A 145 4.08 -3.10 -15.92
CA GLU A 145 5.03 -2.22 -15.23
C GLU A 145 4.50 -0.77 -15.19
N HIS A 146 3.97 -0.28 -16.32
CA HIS A 146 3.37 1.04 -16.37
C HIS A 146 2.11 1.13 -15.49
N GLY A 147 1.21 0.15 -15.57
CA GLY A 147 -0.02 0.11 -14.79
C GLY A 147 0.23 -0.01 -13.28
N ALA A 148 1.24 -0.76 -12.85
CA ALA A 148 1.66 -0.87 -11.45
C ALA A 148 2.22 0.46 -10.92
N ARG A 149 3.06 1.13 -11.72
CA ARG A 149 3.60 2.47 -11.40
C ARG A 149 2.49 3.50 -11.27
N VAL A 150 1.57 3.54 -12.25
CA VAL A 150 0.40 4.42 -12.20
C VAL A 150 -0.54 4.03 -11.04
N GLY A 151 -0.68 2.73 -10.75
CA GLY A 151 -1.34 2.18 -9.57
C GLY A 151 -0.85 2.78 -8.27
N TRP A 152 0.46 2.82 -8.09
CA TRP A 152 1.07 3.42 -6.90
C TRP A 152 0.97 4.95 -6.91
N ARG A 153 1.14 5.62 -8.06
CA ARG A 153 0.90 7.07 -8.25
C ARG A 153 -0.50 7.46 -7.77
N ASN A 154 -1.47 6.61 -8.08
CA ASN A 154 -2.88 6.81 -7.78
C ASN A 154 -3.29 6.26 -6.40
N ALA A 155 -2.39 5.67 -5.60
CA ALA A 155 -2.71 5.17 -4.27
C ALA A 155 -2.82 6.35 -3.26
N PRO A 156 -4.03 6.81 -2.90
CA PRO A 156 -4.21 8.10 -2.24
C PRO A 156 -3.72 8.12 -0.79
N LYS A 157 -3.70 6.93 -0.17
CA LYS A 157 -3.22 6.72 1.20
C LYS A 157 -1.69 6.59 1.28
N CYS A 158 -0.99 6.48 0.15
CA CYS A 158 0.46 6.36 0.16
C CYS A 158 1.12 7.75 0.20
N SER A 159 1.83 8.04 1.29
CA SER A 159 2.65 9.25 1.44
C SER A 159 3.87 9.26 0.51
N ASN A 160 4.39 8.09 0.15
CA ASN A 160 5.59 7.91 -0.69
C ASN A 160 5.31 7.88 -2.20
N ARG A 161 4.11 8.24 -2.66
CA ARG A 161 3.73 8.24 -4.09
C ARG A 161 4.61 9.10 -5.01
N LYS A 162 5.47 9.97 -4.47
CA LYS A 162 6.43 10.75 -5.27
C LYS A 162 7.48 9.88 -5.97
N PHE A 163 7.74 8.67 -5.45
CA PHE A 163 8.70 7.71 -6.01
C PHE A 163 8.05 6.71 -6.98
N TRP A 164 6.81 6.95 -7.41
CA TRP A 164 6.02 6.01 -8.20
C TRP A 164 6.73 5.50 -9.46
N ASN A 165 7.51 6.35 -10.11
CA ASN A 165 8.26 6.04 -11.32
C ASN A 165 9.52 5.18 -11.07
N GLU A 166 9.96 5.05 -9.83
CA GLU A 166 11.11 4.23 -9.42
C GLU A 166 10.72 2.80 -9.03
N LEU A 167 9.42 2.46 -9.06
CA LEU A 167 8.94 1.11 -8.76
C LEU A 167 9.57 0.10 -9.72
N VAL A 168 10.19 -0.93 -9.14
CA VAL A 168 10.71 -2.08 -9.88
C VAL A 168 9.71 -3.22 -9.79
N CYS A 169 9.25 -3.69 -10.95
CA CYS A 169 8.29 -4.79 -11.03
C CYS A 169 9.00 -6.11 -11.34
N PHE A 170 8.57 -7.20 -10.71
CA PHE A 170 8.97 -8.56 -11.03
C PHE A 170 7.78 -9.29 -11.66
N ASP A 171 7.90 -9.66 -12.93
CA ASP A 171 6.89 -10.48 -13.59
C ASP A 171 7.02 -11.93 -13.12
N ARG A 172 6.05 -12.38 -12.33
CA ARG A 172 5.95 -13.76 -11.84
C ARG A 172 4.58 -14.36 -12.15
N ARG A 173 4.00 -13.96 -13.29
CA ARG A 173 2.78 -14.56 -13.83
C ARG A 173 2.97 -16.02 -14.25
N ASP A 174 4.21 -16.50 -14.29
CA ASP A 174 4.56 -17.90 -14.47
C ASP A 174 4.39 -18.75 -13.18
N ALA A 175 4.30 -18.11 -12.01
CA ALA A 175 4.18 -18.80 -10.73
C ALA A 175 2.73 -19.26 -10.48
N THR A 176 2.39 -20.45 -10.95
CA THR A 176 1.04 -21.02 -10.88
C THR A 176 0.83 -22.08 -9.79
N THR A 177 1.84 -22.35 -8.96
CA THR A 177 1.74 -23.24 -7.79
C THR A 177 2.11 -22.49 -6.50
N ASN A 178 1.69 -23.01 -5.36
CA ASN A 178 2.01 -22.48 -4.05
C ASN A 178 3.53 -22.36 -3.84
N GLU A 179 4.31 -23.38 -4.21
CA GLU A 179 5.77 -23.37 -4.07
C GLU A 179 6.42 -22.35 -5.00
N ALA A 180 5.93 -22.21 -6.24
CA ALA A 180 6.44 -21.23 -7.19
C ALA A 180 6.16 -19.79 -6.73
N MET A 181 4.96 -19.56 -6.19
CA MET A 181 4.58 -18.29 -5.57
C MET A 181 5.44 -17.99 -4.35
N TRP A 182 5.61 -18.96 -3.43
CA TRP A 182 6.44 -18.77 -2.25
C TRP A 182 7.90 -18.49 -2.60
N LYS A 183 8.46 -19.20 -3.59
CA LYS A 183 9.81 -18.92 -4.11
C LYS A 183 9.92 -17.47 -4.60
N ALA A 184 8.92 -16.98 -5.34
CA ALA A 184 8.88 -15.59 -5.78
C ALA A 184 8.79 -14.59 -4.62
N THR A 185 8.03 -14.92 -3.58
CA THR A 185 7.95 -14.13 -2.35
C THR A 185 9.30 -14.06 -1.63
N LEU A 186 10.03 -15.17 -1.53
CA LEU A 186 11.38 -15.18 -0.95
C LEU A 186 12.37 -14.35 -1.76
N GLU A 187 12.36 -14.47 -3.10
CA GLU A 187 13.20 -13.66 -3.98
C GLU A 187 12.90 -12.15 -3.82
N HIS A 188 11.63 -11.78 -3.65
CA HIS A 188 11.22 -10.40 -3.34
C HIS A 188 11.82 -9.91 -2.02
N LEU A 189 11.76 -10.71 -0.95
CA LEU A 189 12.35 -10.35 0.34
C LEU A 189 13.88 -10.28 0.26
N GLU A 190 14.51 -11.20 -0.46
CA GLU A 190 15.97 -11.24 -0.61
C GLU A 190 16.53 -10.00 -1.29
N VAL A 191 15.90 -9.56 -2.38
CA VAL A 191 16.32 -8.34 -3.09
C VAL A 191 16.17 -7.12 -2.19
N ASN A 192 15.12 -7.07 -1.37
CA ASN A 192 14.94 -6.02 -0.37
C ASN A 192 16.07 -5.97 0.64
N VAL A 193 16.44 -7.11 1.22
CA VAL A 193 17.58 -7.21 2.15
C VAL A 193 18.87 -6.75 1.48
N LYS A 194 19.17 -7.24 0.27
CA LYS A 194 20.38 -6.88 -0.50
C LYS A 194 20.47 -5.39 -0.84
N CYS A 195 19.32 -4.73 -1.00
CA CYS A 195 19.24 -3.29 -1.30
C CYS A 195 19.09 -2.42 -0.05
N GLY A 196 19.25 -2.96 1.16
CA GLY A 196 19.13 -2.19 2.41
C GLY A 196 17.72 -1.67 2.70
N VAL A 197 16.70 -2.32 2.13
CA VAL A 197 15.27 -2.02 2.33
C VAL A 197 14.89 -0.57 1.98
N SER A 198 15.57 0.02 1.00
CA SER A 198 15.38 1.43 0.61
C SER A 198 14.74 1.61 -0.77
N LYS A 199 14.21 0.53 -1.37
CA LYS A 199 13.63 0.54 -2.72
C LYS A 199 12.22 -0.02 -2.69
N ALA A 200 11.41 0.44 -3.62
CA ALA A 200 10.06 -0.08 -3.81
C ALA A 200 10.06 -1.18 -4.87
N PHE A 201 9.49 -2.33 -4.51
CA PHE A 201 9.32 -3.46 -5.42
C PHE A 201 7.87 -3.90 -5.48
N MET A 202 7.48 -4.48 -6.61
CA MET A 202 6.20 -5.17 -6.74
C MET A 202 6.38 -6.48 -7.51
N THR A 203 6.05 -7.62 -6.88
CA THR A 203 5.98 -8.92 -7.57
C THR A 203 4.56 -9.15 -8.05
N ILE A 204 4.41 -9.44 -9.34
CA ILE A 204 3.11 -9.60 -10.00
C ILE A 204 2.88 -11.09 -10.28
N PHE A 205 1.88 -11.67 -9.62
CA PHE A 205 1.40 -13.03 -9.85
C PHE A 205 0.33 -13.06 -10.97
N PRO A 206 -0.14 -14.25 -11.42
CA PRO A 206 -1.21 -14.35 -12.41
C PRO A 206 -2.42 -13.45 -12.10
N ALA A 207 -3.02 -12.86 -13.14
CA ALA A 207 -4.26 -12.11 -13.00
C ALA A 207 -5.43 -13.06 -12.69
N ALA A 208 -6.44 -12.54 -11.99
CA ALA A 208 -7.70 -13.25 -11.81
C ALA A 208 -8.48 -13.34 -13.14
N HIS A 209 -9.18 -14.45 -13.35
CA HIS A 209 -10.06 -14.59 -14.50
C HIS A 209 -11.27 -13.64 -14.37
N PRO A 210 -11.55 -12.76 -15.36
CA PRO A 210 -12.59 -11.73 -15.23
C PRO A 210 -13.99 -12.25 -14.88
N GLU A 211 -14.39 -13.41 -15.41
CA GLU A 211 -15.70 -13.99 -15.13
C GLU A 211 -15.84 -14.61 -13.73
N THR A 212 -14.76 -15.23 -13.22
CA THR A 212 -14.83 -15.97 -11.95
C THR A 212 -14.32 -15.16 -10.77
N GLY A 213 -13.52 -14.12 -11.04
CA GLY A 213 -12.80 -13.34 -10.03
C GLY A 213 -11.72 -14.15 -9.28
N LYS A 214 -11.47 -15.41 -9.67
CA LYS A 214 -10.48 -16.26 -9.01
C LYS A 214 -9.09 -15.91 -9.50
N GLY A 215 -8.24 -15.52 -8.56
CA GLY A 215 -6.82 -15.29 -8.76
C GLY A 215 -6.01 -15.79 -7.56
N PRO A 216 -4.68 -15.82 -7.67
CA PRO A 216 -3.79 -16.24 -6.60
C PRO A 216 -3.88 -15.31 -5.40
N ARG A 217 -3.63 -15.83 -4.19
CA ARG A 217 -3.73 -15.08 -2.93
C ARG A 217 -2.59 -15.42 -1.99
N ILE A 218 -2.11 -14.39 -1.30
CA ILE A 218 -1.46 -14.53 0.00
C ILE A 218 -2.46 -14.02 1.03
N TRP A 219 -2.81 -14.84 2.02
CA TRP A 219 -3.87 -14.46 2.96
C TRP A 219 -3.41 -13.46 4.02
N ASN A 220 -2.09 -13.41 4.26
CA ASN A 220 -1.49 -12.46 5.16
C ASN A 220 -1.65 -11.04 4.63
N MET A 221 -1.93 -10.08 5.52
CA MET A 221 -1.94 -8.66 5.13
C MET A 221 -0.56 -8.19 4.68
N GLN A 222 0.48 -8.61 5.41
CA GLN A 222 1.88 -8.45 5.04
C GLN A 222 2.60 -9.79 5.23
N VAL A 223 3.59 -10.08 4.40
CA VAL A 223 4.37 -11.33 4.46
C VAL A 223 5.10 -11.46 5.79
N LEU A 224 5.66 -10.35 6.29
CA LEU A 224 6.27 -10.27 7.60
C LEU A 224 5.31 -9.57 8.56
N ARG A 225 4.83 -10.29 9.57
CA ARG A 225 4.10 -9.76 10.73
C ARG A 225 4.35 -10.64 11.94
N TYR A 226 4.32 -10.06 13.14
CA TYR A 226 4.43 -10.82 14.37
C TYR A 226 3.12 -11.54 14.72
N ALA A 227 3.23 -12.77 15.19
CA ALA A 227 2.11 -13.55 15.67
C ALA A 227 1.53 -12.96 16.96
N SER A 228 0.37 -13.47 17.38
CA SER A 228 -0.18 -13.15 18.69
C SER A 228 -1.02 -14.28 19.26
N TYR A 229 -0.97 -14.46 20.58
CA TYR A 229 -1.74 -15.47 21.29
C TYR A 229 -2.13 -14.98 22.69
N ILE A 230 -3.10 -15.66 23.31
CA ILE A 230 -3.47 -15.45 24.72
C ILE A 230 -2.72 -16.48 25.55
N ASP A 231 -1.93 -16.02 26.52
CA ASP A 231 -1.18 -16.89 27.44
C ASP A 231 -2.06 -17.47 28.57
N GLY A 232 -1.47 -18.34 29.39
CA GLY A 232 -2.17 -18.97 30.53
C GLY A 232 -2.70 -18.00 31.60
N ASN A 233 -2.31 -16.72 31.57
CA ASN A 233 -2.77 -15.66 32.46
C ASN A 233 -3.80 -14.74 31.79
N CYS A 234 -4.39 -15.15 30.66
CA CYS A 234 -5.33 -14.36 29.87
C CYS A 234 -4.73 -13.05 29.32
N LYS A 235 -3.40 -12.98 29.16
CA LYS A 235 -2.72 -11.83 28.57
C LYS A 235 -2.44 -12.06 27.09
N VAL A 236 -2.67 -11.03 26.28
CA VAL A 236 -2.27 -11.04 24.87
C VAL A 236 -0.76 -10.85 24.77
N VAL A 237 -0.09 -11.78 24.08
CA VAL A 237 1.34 -11.78 23.76
C VAL A 237 1.51 -11.56 22.25
N GLY A 238 2.56 -10.84 21.85
CA GLY A 238 2.83 -10.50 20.45
C GLY A 238 1.99 -9.31 19.97
N ASP A 239 1.66 -9.27 18.68
CA ASP A 239 0.91 -8.15 18.06
C ASP A 239 -0.61 -8.42 18.03
N PRO A 240 -1.44 -7.77 18.87
CA PRO A 240 -2.87 -8.06 18.96
C PRO A 240 -3.64 -7.92 17.65
N ALA A 241 -3.15 -7.10 16.71
CA ALA A 241 -3.77 -6.98 15.38
C ALA A 241 -3.67 -8.26 14.53
N ASN A 242 -2.92 -9.27 14.99
CA ASN A 242 -2.80 -10.57 14.35
C ASN A 242 -3.43 -11.71 15.15
N LEU A 243 -4.09 -11.43 16.29
CA LEU A 243 -4.64 -12.49 17.15
C LEU A 243 -5.65 -13.36 16.39
N ALA A 244 -6.65 -12.75 15.75
CA ALA A 244 -7.65 -13.48 14.99
C ALA A 244 -7.06 -14.27 13.81
N PHE A 245 -6.03 -13.74 13.16
CA PHE A 245 -5.34 -14.47 12.09
C PHE A 245 -4.54 -15.66 12.64
N THR A 246 -3.86 -15.47 13.78
CA THR A 246 -3.11 -16.53 14.47
C THR A 246 -4.05 -17.65 14.93
N ASP A 247 -5.20 -17.32 15.50
CA ASP A 247 -6.23 -18.30 15.89
C ASP A 247 -6.75 -19.08 14.68
N MET A 248 -6.93 -18.41 13.54
CA MET A 248 -7.29 -19.08 12.28
C MET A 248 -6.20 -20.06 11.84
N LEU A 249 -4.92 -19.68 11.95
CA LEU A 249 -3.81 -20.58 11.63
C LEU A 249 -3.81 -21.83 12.50
N LYS A 250 -4.05 -21.68 13.81
CA LYS A 250 -4.21 -22.79 14.76
C LYS A 250 -5.37 -23.69 14.37
N ALA A 251 -6.56 -23.11 14.16
CA ALA A 251 -7.77 -23.88 13.87
C ALA A 251 -7.72 -24.60 12.52
N ARG A 252 -7.15 -23.98 11.47
CA ARG A 252 -7.16 -24.52 10.11
C ARG A 252 -5.95 -25.37 9.76
N PHE A 253 -4.77 -25.00 10.27
CA PHE A 253 -3.50 -25.62 9.88
C PHE A 253 -2.76 -26.28 11.05
N GLY A 254 -3.28 -26.18 12.28
CA GLY A 254 -2.60 -26.70 13.47
C GLY A 254 -1.31 -25.95 13.81
N TRP A 255 -1.10 -24.76 13.24
CA TRP A 255 0.08 -23.95 13.54
C TRP A 255 -0.17 -23.10 14.79
N GLU A 256 0.73 -23.21 15.76
CA GLU A 256 0.66 -22.43 17.00
C GLU A 256 1.96 -21.65 17.21
N PRO A 257 1.89 -20.42 17.73
CA PRO A 257 3.09 -19.69 18.11
C PRO A 257 3.80 -20.39 19.27
N GLN A 258 5.12 -20.27 19.30
CA GLN A 258 5.95 -20.75 20.38
C GLN A 258 5.75 -19.87 21.61
N GLU A 259 5.38 -20.50 22.72
CA GLU A 259 5.21 -19.80 23.99
C GLU A 259 6.52 -19.15 24.44
N GLY A 260 6.43 -17.89 24.89
CA GLY A 260 7.58 -17.11 25.34
C GLY A 260 8.34 -16.37 24.25
N VAL A 261 7.91 -16.45 22.99
CA VAL A 261 8.55 -15.75 21.84
C VAL A 261 7.62 -14.66 21.29
N PRO A 262 7.64 -13.43 21.85
CA PRO A 262 6.67 -12.39 21.48
C PRO A 262 6.84 -11.86 20.05
N ASN A 263 8.06 -11.91 19.48
CA ASN A 263 8.37 -11.37 18.15
C ASN A 263 8.47 -12.48 17.09
N GLN A 264 7.73 -13.58 17.27
CA GLN A 264 7.69 -14.66 16.29
C GLN A 264 6.99 -14.20 15.00
N ILE A 265 7.62 -14.42 13.85
CA ILE A 265 7.02 -14.10 12.55
C ILE A 265 6.00 -15.16 12.17
N LEU A 266 4.79 -14.72 11.80
CA LEU A 266 3.72 -15.57 11.26
C LEU A 266 4.20 -16.32 10.01
N PRO A 267 3.78 -17.58 9.80
CA PRO A 267 3.90 -18.21 8.50
C PRO A 267 3.01 -17.48 7.49
N THR A 268 3.43 -17.52 6.23
CA THR A 268 2.66 -17.01 5.10
C THR A 268 1.76 -18.11 4.57
N VAL A 269 0.46 -17.83 4.46
CA VAL A 269 -0.50 -18.70 3.77
C VAL A 269 -0.52 -18.31 2.30
N VAL A 270 -0.09 -19.21 1.44
CA VAL A 270 -0.07 -19.04 -0.02
C VAL A 270 -1.13 -19.92 -0.65
N GLN A 271 -1.87 -19.38 -1.61
CA GLN A 271 -2.90 -20.09 -2.36
C GLN A 271 -2.87 -19.70 -3.84
N ALA A 272 -2.30 -20.57 -4.67
CA ALA A 272 -2.40 -20.50 -6.12
C ALA A 272 -3.81 -20.88 -6.59
N VAL A 273 -4.14 -20.51 -7.83
CA VAL A 273 -5.45 -20.82 -8.41
C VAL A 273 -5.58 -22.33 -8.60
N GLY A 274 -6.60 -22.92 -7.97
CA GLY A 274 -6.87 -24.36 -8.06
C GLY A 274 -6.12 -25.21 -7.04
N GLU A 275 -5.31 -24.61 -6.17
CA GLU A 275 -4.63 -25.31 -5.08
C GLU A 275 -5.27 -25.00 -3.71
N GLU A 276 -5.15 -25.96 -2.80
CA GLU A 276 -5.44 -25.73 -1.39
C GLU A 276 -4.38 -24.81 -0.78
N PRO A 277 -4.74 -23.94 0.18
CA PRO A 277 -3.78 -23.04 0.81
C PRO A 277 -2.73 -23.83 1.60
N GLN A 278 -1.48 -23.37 1.57
CA GLN A 278 -0.35 -23.97 2.27
C GLN A 278 0.41 -22.95 3.11
N LEU A 279 1.01 -23.41 4.21
CA LEU A 279 1.85 -22.60 5.09
C LEU A 279 3.32 -22.65 4.67
N PHE A 280 3.93 -21.48 4.62
CA PHE A 280 5.36 -21.33 4.41
C PHE A 280 5.97 -20.40 5.46
N GLN A 281 7.09 -20.79 6.05
CA GLN A 281 7.80 -19.95 7.01
C GLN A 281 8.97 -19.25 6.33
N ALA A 282 9.05 -17.91 6.48
CA ALA A 282 10.22 -17.15 6.04
C ALA A 282 11.46 -17.58 6.84
N PRO A 283 12.58 -17.95 6.19
CA PRO A 283 13.84 -18.19 6.90
C PRO A 283 14.45 -16.89 7.43
N GLU A 284 15.17 -16.97 8.56
CA GLU A 284 15.76 -15.81 9.24
C GLU A 284 16.57 -14.84 8.35
N PRO A 285 17.38 -15.29 7.36
CA PRO A 285 18.10 -14.38 6.47
C PRO A 285 17.20 -13.43 5.63
N TYR A 286 15.91 -13.75 5.48
CA TYR A 286 14.94 -12.94 4.73
C TYR A 286 14.19 -11.94 5.62
N ILE A 287 14.49 -11.91 6.92
CA ILE A 287 13.75 -11.14 7.93
C ILE A 287 14.72 -10.14 8.60
N PRO A 288 15.00 -9.00 7.96
CA PRO A 288 15.84 -7.98 8.58
C PRO A 288 15.10 -7.43 9.80
N ARG A 289 15.72 -7.48 10.99
CA ARG A 289 15.16 -6.91 12.23
C ARG A 289 16.02 -5.75 12.71
N VAL A 290 15.35 -4.72 13.18
CA VAL A 290 15.98 -3.53 13.76
C VAL A 290 15.57 -3.45 15.22
N ARG A 291 16.55 -3.60 16.12
CA ARG A 291 16.34 -3.39 17.56
C ARG A 291 16.19 -1.90 17.83
N ILE A 292 15.18 -1.56 18.62
CA ILE A 292 14.89 -0.19 19.02
C ILE A 292 15.68 0.12 20.29
N TRP A 293 16.41 1.21 20.27
CA TRP A 293 17.22 1.71 21.38
C TRP A 293 17.22 3.23 21.35
N HIS A 294 17.56 3.85 22.48
CA HIS A 294 17.62 5.31 22.58
C HIS A 294 18.91 5.77 23.27
N PRO A 295 19.62 6.77 22.73
CA PRO A 295 20.91 7.21 23.26
C PRO A 295 20.83 7.77 24.68
N ASN A 296 19.74 8.47 25.01
CA ASN A 296 19.57 9.10 26.33
C ASN A 296 18.63 8.33 27.26
N HIS A 297 18.00 7.26 26.77
CA HIS A 297 17.03 6.46 27.52
C HIS A 297 17.37 4.96 27.37
N PRO A 298 18.45 4.49 28.04
CA PRO A 298 18.95 3.13 27.86
C PRO A 298 17.92 2.04 28.16
N PHE A 299 16.96 2.31 29.05
CA PHE A 299 15.89 1.38 29.41
C PHE A 299 15.07 0.89 28.20
N LEU A 300 15.00 1.68 27.11
CA LEU A 300 14.32 1.25 25.88
C LEU A 300 15.04 0.06 25.23
N SER A 301 16.36 -0.02 25.35
CA SER A 301 17.13 -1.19 24.90
C SER A 301 16.77 -2.42 25.72
N ASP A 302 16.58 -2.26 27.03
CA ASP A 302 16.24 -3.35 27.96
C ASP A 302 14.83 -3.91 27.74
N MET A 303 13.94 -3.13 27.11
CA MET A 303 12.61 -3.59 26.72
C MET A 303 12.64 -4.59 25.55
N ASN A 304 13.81 -4.81 24.92
CA ASN A 304 14.03 -5.77 23.83
C ASN A 304 13.02 -5.64 22.68
N ILE A 305 12.69 -4.39 22.33
CA ILE A 305 11.78 -4.07 21.25
C ILE A 305 12.55 -4.18 19.92
N GLU A 306 11.94 -4.82 18.93
CA GLU A 306 12.47 -4.89 17.58
C GLU A 306 11.34 -4.87 16.55
N TRP A 307 11.64 -4.38 15.36
CA TRP A 307 10.71 -4.37 14.24
C TRP A 307 11.34 -4.97 12.99
N TYR A 308 10.55 -5.66 12.19
CA TYR A 308 11.01 -6.16 10.88
C TYR A 308 11.14 -4.99 9.90
N GLY A 309 12.16 -5.01 9.05
CA GLY A 309 12.53 -3.87 8.22
C GLY A 309 11.69 -3.70 6.95
N ILE A 310 11.08 -4.78 6.43
CA ILE A 310 10.41 -4.79 5.13
C ILE A 310 8.88 -4.76 5.32
N PRO A 311 8.19 -3.66 4.95
CA PRO A 311 6.72 -3.59 4.95
C PRO A 311 6.16 -4.24 3.67
N ALA A 312 6.30 -5.55 3.53
CA ALA A 312 5.86 -6.30 2.34
C ALA A 312 4.35 -6.61 2.39
N VAL A 313 3.52 -5.73 1.82
CA VAL A 313 2.05 -5.84 1.75
C VAL A 313 1.63 -6.83 0.67
N ALA A 314 0.77 -7.78 1.02
CA ALA A 314 0.33 -8.84 0.11
C ALA A 314 -1.19 -8.89 -0.11
N MET A 315 -1.98 -8.28 0.79
CA MET A 315 -3.45 -8.20 0.67
C MET A 315 -3.86 -6.92 -0.05
N LEU A 316 -3.52 -6.85 -1.34
CA LEU A 316 -3.87 -5.77 -2.25
C LEU A 316 -4.48 -6.35 -3.52
N ASP A 317 -5.27 -5.54 -4.21
CA ASP A 317 -5.65 -5.78 -5.58
C ASP A 317 -5.09 -4.65 -6.44
N LEU A 318 -4.48 -5.00 -7.57
CA LEU A 318 -4.00 -4.07 -8.59
C LEU A 318 -4.85 -4.24 -9.84
N GLN A 319 -5.60 -3.20 -10.21
CA GLN A 319 -6.42 -3.17 -11.42
C GLN A 319 -5.70 -2.44 -12.55
N ILE A 320 -5.55 -3.12 -13.69
CA ILE A 320 -4.95 -2.58 -14.92
C ILE A 320 -5.78 -3.08 -16.11
N GLY A 321 -6.41 -2.15 -16.82
CA GLY A 321 -7.13 -2.39 -18.08
C GLY A 321 -8.16 -3.50 -18.03
N GLY A 322 -9.02 -3.54 -17.00
CA GLY A 322 -10.03 -4.58 -16.84
C GLY A 322 -9.55 -5.89 -16.20
N LEU A 323 -8.24 -6.07 -16.04
CA LEU A 323 -7.67 -7.21 -15.30
C LEU A 323 -7.42 -6.84 -13.85
N THR A 324 -7.57 -7.82 -12.96
CA THR A 324 -7.26 -7.69 -11.53
C THR A 324 -6.14 -8.65 -11.15
N TYR A 325 -5.02 -8.09 -10.70
CA TYR A 325 -3.94 -8.84 -10.06
C TYR A 325 -4.25 -8.90 -8.56
N THR A 326 -4.70 -10.07 -8.07
CA THR A 326 -5.24 -10.24 -6.70
C THR A 326 -4.19 -10.44 -5.62
N CYS A 327 -2.92 -10.43 -6.02
CA CYS A 327 -1.79 -10.52 -5.10
C CYS A 327 -0.57 -9.78 -5.70
N PRO A 328 -0.61 -8.44 -5.85
CA PRO A 328 0.55 -7.66 -6.19
C PRO A 328 1.37 -7.48 -4.89
N LEU A 329 2.35 -8.36 -4.66
CA LEU A 329 3.19 -8.28 -3.47
C LEU A 329 4.05 -7.03 -3.57
N PHE A 330 3.75 -6.03 -2.74
CA PHE A 330 4.35 -4.70 -2.81
C PHE A 330 5.10 -4.37 -1.53
N ASN A 331 6.26 -3.74 -1.66
CA ASN A 331 6.90 -3.06 -0.54
C ASN A 331 7.35 -1.65 -0.95
N GLY A 332 7.36 -0.75 0.04
CA GLY A 332 8.25 0.40 0.05
C GLY A 332 9.20 0.27 1.24
N TRP A 333 9.45 1.38 1.92
CA TRP A 333 10.16 1.41 3.19
C TRP A 333 9.29 2.05 4.25
N TYR A 334 9.56 1.73 5.51
CA TYR A 334 8.85 2.31 6.63
C TYR A 334 9.06 3.82 6.71
N THR A 335 8.00 4.51 7.08
CA THR A 335 8.11 5.81 7.76
C THR A 335 8.10 5.58 9.27
N SER A 336 8.79 6.42 10.04
CA SER A 336 8.91 6.22 11.50
C SER A 336 7.55 6.19 12.21
N TYR A 337 6.58 6.99 11.76
CA TYR A 337 5.25 7.02 12.35
C TYR A 337 4.46 5.71 12.16
N GLU A 338 4.73 4.93 11.10
CA GLU A 338 4.11 3.62 10.91
C GLU A 338 4.54 2.65 12.01
N ILE A 339 5.85 2.63 12.32
CA ILE A 339 6.40 1.82 13.41
C ILE A 339 5.94 2.37 14.75
N LEU A 340 5.92 3.69 14.94
CA LEU A 340 5.43 4.30 16.19
C LEU A 340 4.00 3.85 16.48
N ARG A 341 3.08 3.96 15.51
CA ARG A 341 1.70 3.47 15.58
C ARG A 341 1.65 1.99 15.99
N ASP A 342 2.49 1.16 15.39
CA ASP A 342 2.57 -0.27 15.70
C ASP A 342 3.04 -0.55 17.14
N LEU A 343 3.90 0.31 17.69
CA LEU A 343 4.40 0.22 19.06
C LEU A 343 3.45 0.83 20.09
N THR A 344 2.75 1.91 19.75
CA THR A 344 2.05 2.76 20.73
C THR A 344 0.55 2.56 20.77
N ASP A 345 -0.10 2.19 19.67
CA ASP A 345 -1.56 2.08 19.64
C ASP A 345 -2.08 1.08 20.67
N THR A 346 -3.20 1.42 21.31
CA THR A 346 -3.85 0.57 22.33
C THR A 346 -4.38 -0.75 21.77
N THR A 347 -4.58 -0.81 20.45
CA THR A 347 -4.98 -2.02 19.72
C THR A 347 -3.78 -2.79 19.13
N ARG A 348 -2.56 -2.34 19.42
CA ARG A 348 -1.28 -2.93 19.00
C ARG A 348 -0.43 -3.26 20.22
N LEU A 349 0.88 -3.02 20.20
CA LEU A 349 1.76 -3.37 21.31
C LEU A 349 1.56 -2.50 22.56
N ASN A 350 0.89 -1.35 22.43
CA ASN A 350 0.49 -0.47 23.54
C ASN A 350 1.64 -0.18 24.53
N LEU A 351 2.82 0.16 24.02
CA LEU A 351 4.01 0.36 24.84
C LEU A 351 4.00 1.68 25.60
N MET A 352 3.10 2.61 25.28
CA MET A 352 3.10 3.97 25.87
C MET A 352 3.09 3.97 27.41
N PRO A 353 2.23 3.22 28.11
CA PRO A 353 2.20 3.24 29.58
C PRO A 353 3.49 2.70 30.21
N ALA A 354 4.10 1.67 29.58
CA ALA A 354 5.35 1.08 30.07
C ALA A 354 6.51 2.07 29.91
N VAL A 355 6.59 2.77 28.78
CA VAL A 355 7.61 3.81 28.55
C VAL A 355 7.40 5.00 29.48
N ALA A 356 6.17 5.49 29.63
CA ALA A 356 5.85 6.59 30.53
C ALA A 356 6.24 6.31 32.00
N THR A 357 5.97 5.08 32.46
CA THR A 357 6.36 4.63 33.81
C THR A 357 7.88 4.67 34.00
N LYS A 358 8.65 4.25 32.98
CA LYS A 358 10.12 4.28 33.01
C LYS A 358 10.69 5.69 32.92
N LEU A 359 9.97 6.62 32.29
CA LEU A 359 10.29 8.04 32.26
C LEU A 359 9.89 8.79 33.54
N GLY A 360 9.11 8.17 34.43
CA GLY A 360 8.61 8.81 35.64
C GLY A 360 7.51 9.83 35.38
N LEU A 361 6.74 9.68 34.29
CA LEU A 361 5.65 10.58 33.92
C LEU A 361 4.36 10.27 34.68
N ASP A 362 3.56 11.30 34.96
CA ASP A 362 2.21 11.15 35.50
C ASP A 362 1.22 10.80 34.37
N ILE A 363 0.79 9.54 34.36
CA ILE A 363 -0.15 8.99 33.36
C ILE A 363 -1.63 9.09 33.78
N GLN A 364 -1.94 9.65 34.95
CA GLN A 364 -3.32 9.69 35.46
C GLN A 364 -4.19 10.73 34.75
N ASN A 365 -3.59 11.73 34.11
CA ASN A 365 -4.29 12.84 33.50
C ASN A 365 -3.67 13.20 32.14
N ASP A 366 -4.48 13.20 31.08
CA ASP A 366 -4.03 13.56 29.73
C ASP A 366 -3.54 15.02 29.64
N SER A 367 -3.92 15.91 30.56
CA SER A 367 -3.41 17.29 30.59
C SER A 367 -1.93 17.40 30.94
N THR A 368 -1.29 16.33 31.44
CA THR A 368 0.17 16.29 31.65
C THR A 368 0.94 16.10 30.34
N LEU A 369 0.24 15.82 29.23
CA LEU A 369 0.81 15.53 27.91
C LEU A 369 1.81 14.37 27.92
N TRP A 370 1.65 13.43 28.86
CA TRP A 370 2.57 12.30 29.01
C TRP A 370 2.66 11.42 27.75
N LYS A 371 1.60 11.36 26.93
CA LYS A 371 1.60 10.64 25.65
C LYS A 371 2.51 11.33 24.63
N ASP A 372 2.43 12.65 24.54
CA ASP A 372 3.27 13.48 23.67
C ASP A 372 4.75 13.34 24.07
N GLU A 373 5.05 13.39 25.38
CA GLU A 373 6.41 13.18 25.92
C GLU A 373 6.97 11.78 25.65
N VAL A 374 6.12 10.74 25.59
CA VAL A 374 6.55 9.38 25.20
C VAL A 374 6.80 9.25 23.70
N MET A 375 6.06 10.01 22.87
CA MET A 375 6.20 9.98 21.41
C MET A 375 7.39 10.82 20.92
N ALA A 376 7.79 11.83 21.68
CA ALA A 376 8.98 12.66 21.44
C ALA A 376 10.27 11.87 21.68
#